data_AF-A0A0N0JQ14-F1
#
_entry.id   AF-A0A0N0JQ14-F1
#
_cell.length_a   1.000
_cell.length_b   1.000
_cell.length_c   1.000
_cell.angle_alpha   90.00
_cell.angle_beta   90.00
_cell.angle_gamma   90.00
#
_symmetry.space_group_name_H-M   'P 1'
#
loop_
_entity.id
_entity.type
_entity.pdbx_description
1 polymer ?
#
loop_
_entity_poly.entity_id
_entity_poly.type
_entity_poly.pdbx_seq_one_letter_code
_entity_poly.pdbx_strand_id
1 'polypeptide(L)'
;MRQRALLIAAIVAWAAAGASAFIWFERRGLPYNAQGRYFDESTATVLHEQSVTVLAVLAVSLFLLGGLLFAVRRRFQAGLDAD
;
A
#
# COMPACT_ATOMS: atom_id res chain seq x y z
N MET A 1 -6.61 -2.38 25.06
CA MET A 1 -7.05 -2.53 23.64
C MET A 1 -6.43 -1.49 22.69
N ARG A 2 -6.27 -0.23 23.10
CA ARG A 2 -5.67 0.88 22.32
C ARG A 2 -4.30 0.54 21.70
N GLN A 3 -3.41 -0.05 22.48
CA GLN A 3 -2.05 -0.41 22.04
C GLN A 3 -2.05 -1.52 20.97
N ARG A 4 -2.98 -2.47 21.04
CA ARG A 4 -3.12 -3.56 20.04
C ARG A 4 -3.60 -3.02 18.70
N ALA A 5 -4.55 -2.09 18.70
CA ALA A 5 -5.05 -1.49 17.46
C ALA A 5 -3.99 -0.63 16.75
N LEU A 6 -3.21 0.15 17.51
CA LEU A 6 -2.08 0.91 16.97
C LEU A 6 -0.97 -0.01 16.43
N LEU A 7 -0.68 -1.11 17.12
CA LEU A 7 0.26 -2.13 16.64
C LEU A 7 -0.20 -2.74 15.30
N ILE A 8 -1.49 -3.09 15.17
CA ILE A 8 -2.03 -3.61 13.90
C ILE A 8 -1.90 -2.57 12.79
N ALA A 9 -2.26 -1.31 13.05
CA ALA A 9 -2.11 -0.24 12.06
C ALA A 9 -0.65 -0.03 11.65
N ALA A 10 0.29 -0.07 12.60
CA ALA A 10 1.71 0.02 12.33
C ALA A 10 2.22 -1.16 11.49
N ILE A 11 1.79 -2.39 11.80
CA ILE A 11 2.15 -3.58 11.02
C ILE A 11 1.64 -3.47 9.58
N VAL A 12 0.39 -3.05 9.39
CA VAL A 12 -0.19 -2.85 8.04
C VAL A 12 0.56 -1.76 7.28
N ALA A 13 0.90 -0.64 7.94
CA ALA A 13 1.68 0.43 7.33
C ALA A 13 3.07 -0.05 6.88
N TRP A 14 3.76 -0.78 7.75
CA TRP A 14 5.08 -1.35 7.45
C TRP A 14 5.02 -2.40 6.34
N ALA A 15 4.01 -3.27 6.32
CA ALA A 15 3.82 -4.25 5.26
C ALA A 15 3.56 -3.57 3.91
N ALA A 16 2.73 -2.52 3.88
CA ALA A 16 2.45 -1.75 2.67
C ALA A 16 3.69 -1.00 2.16
N ALA A 17 4.45 -0.37 3.06
CA ALA A 17 5.71 0.29 2.73
C ALA A 17 6.75 -0.71 2.20
N GLY A 18 6.86 -1.87 2.84
CA GLY A 18 7.75 -2.96 2.41
C GLY A 18 7.37 -3.52 1.04
N ALA A 19 6.09 -3.79 0.79
CA ALA A 19 5.61 -4.23 -0.52
C ALA A 19 5.88 -3.21 -1.61
N SER A 20 5.65 -1.91 -1.32
CA SER A 20 5.92 -0.82 -2.26
C SER A 20 7.41 -0.69 -2.55
N ALA A 21 8.26 -0.79 -1.53
CA ALA A 21 9.71 -0.75 -1.68
C ALA A 21 10.25 -1.98 -2.44
N PHE A 22 9.70 -3.17 -2.20
CA PHE A 22 10.06 -4.38 -2.93
C PHE A 22 9.71 -4.26 -4.42
N ILE A 23 8.49 -3.85 -4.75
CA ILE A 23 8.05 -3.62 -6.13
C ILE A 23 8.95 -2.59 -6.81
N TRP A 24 9.31 -1.50 -6.12
CA TRP A 24 10.23 -0.49 -6.65
C TRP A 24 11.63 -1.06 -6.89
N PHE A 25 12.17 -1.86 -5.96
CA PHE A 25 13.53 -2.38 -6.02
C PHE A 25 13.71 -3.41 -7.14
N GLU A 26 12.77 -4.36 -7.26
CA GLU A 26 12.71 -5.30 -8.39
C GLU A 26 12.67 -4.56 -9.73
N ARG A 27 12.05 -3.38 -9.76
CA ARG A 27 11.73 -2.67 -11.00
C ARG A 27 12.65 -1.52 -11.36
N ARG A 28 13.55 -1.13 -10.45
CA ARG A 28 14.56 -0.08 -10.63
C ARG A 28 15.57 -0.39 -11.75
N GLY A 29 15.90 -1.67 -11.94
CA GLY A 29 16.94 -2.11 -12.87
C GLY A 29 16.43 -2.47 -14.26
N LEU A 30 15.12 -2.36 -14.50
CA LEU A 30 14.51 -2.86 -15.73
C LEU A 30 14.70 -1.86 -16.89
N PRO A 31 15.02 -2.36 -18.09
CA PRO A 31 15.26 -1.50 -19.25
C PRO A 31 13.96 -0.82 -19.67
N TYR A 32 13.96 0.51 -19.60
CA TYR A 32 12.91 1.33 -20.21
C TYR A 32 13.26 1.57 -21.67
N ASN A 33 12.26 1.47 -22.56
CA ASN A 33 12.45 1.87 -23.95
C ASN A 33 12.38 3.41 -24.09
N ALA A 34 12.68 3.92 -25.29
CA ALA A 34 12.67 5.36 -25.58
C ALA A 34 11.30 6.04 -25.36
N GLN A 35 10.21 5.27 -25.29
CA GLN A 35 8.87 5.76 -24.97
C GLN A 35 8.52 5.67 -23.48
N GLY A 36 9.47 5.30 -22.61
CA GLY A 36 9.26 5.15 -21.17
C GLY A 36 8.41 3.92 -20.79
N ARG A 37 8.28 2.93 -21.68
CA ARG A 37 7.52 1.70 -21.43
C ARG A 37 8.44 0.60 -20.91
N TYR A 38 7.90 -0.18 -19.98
CA TYR A 38 8.57 -1.34 -19.42
C TYR A 38 8.50 -2.52 -20.38
N PHE A 39 9.65 -3.11 -20.70
CA PHE A 39 9.73 -4.37 -21.42
C PHE A 39 9.99 -5.49 -20.42
N ASP A 40 9.02 -6.39 -20.25
CA ASP A 40 9.20 -7.59 -19.45
C ASP A 40 9.81 -8.69 -20.32
N GLU A 41 11.10 -8.95 -20.16
CA GLU A 41 11.80 -10.00 -20.90
C GLU A 41 11.29 -11.42 -20.56
N SER A 42 10.73 -11.61 -19.36
CA SER A 42 10.26 -12.93 -18.90
C SER A 42 8.92 -13.34 -19.51
N THR A 43 8.08 -12.35 -19.83
CA THR A 43 6.76 -12.56 -20.44
C THR A 43 6.68 -12.05 -21.88
N ALA A 44 7.75 -11.43 -22.39
CA ALA A 44 7.82 -10.75 -23.68
C ALA A 44 6.70 -9.70 -23.90
N THR A 45 6.18 -9.10 -22.82
CA THR A 45 5.09 -8.12 -22.89
C THR A 45 5.58 -6.70 -22.57
N VAL A 46 5.12 -5.74 -23.37
CA VAL A 46 5.32 -4.31 -23.12
C VAL A 46 4.18 -3.83 -22.21
N LEU A 47 4.48 -3.60 -20.94
CA LEU A 47 3.50 -3.13 -19.98
C LEU A 47 3.55 -1.61 -19.90
N HIS A 48 2.41 -0.97 -20.17
CA HIS A 48 2.27 0.49 -20.12
C HIS A 48 2.09 1.01 -18.69
N GLU A 49 1.62 0.17 -17.77
CA GLU A 49 0.93 0.62 -16.55
C GLU A 49 1.69 0.38 -15.24
N GLN A 50 3.03 0.43 -15.29
CA GLN A 50 3.88 0.16 -14.14
C GLN A 50 3.63 1.11 -12.95
N SER A 51 3.28 2.37 -13.24
CA SER A 51 2.88 3.37 -12.24
C SER A 51 1.47 3.12 -11.68
N VAL A 52 0.55 2.61 -12.51
CA VAL A 52 -0.84 2.35 -12.10
C VAL A 52 -0.89 1.26 -11.05
N THR A 53 -0.13 0.17 -11.21
CA THR A 53 -0.10 -0.92 -10.23
C THR A 53 0.47 -0.46 -8.89
N VAL A 54 1.56 0.31 -8.90
CA VAL A 54 2.15 0.87 -7.68
C VAL A 54 1.18 1.82 -6.99
N LEU A 55 0.56 2.74 -7.74
CA LEU A 55 -0.43 3.67 -7.21
C LEU A 55 -1.68 2.96 -6.70
N ALA A 56 -2.14 1.90 -7.36
CA ALA A 56 -3.28 1.10 -6.93
C ALA A 56 -2.98 0.38 -5.60
N VAL A 57 -1.81 -0.25 -5.48
CA VAL A 57 -1.36 -0.88 -4.22
C VAL A 57 -1.26 0.16 -3.10
N LEU A 58 -0.70 1.34 -3.40
CA LEU A 58 -0.59 2.44 -2.44
C LEU A 58 -1.98 2.95 -2.01
N ALA A 59 -2.89 3.15 -2.96
CA ALA A 59 -4.24 3.66 -2.71
C ALA A 59 -5.05 2.69 -1.85
N VAL A 60 -5.02 1.38 -2.17
CA VAL A 60 -5.68 0.34 -1.36
C VAL A 60 -5.09 0.31 0.05
N SER A 61 -3.77 0.39 0.17
CA SER A 61 -3.10 0.39 1.49
C SER A 61 -3.51 1.59 2.35
N LEU A 62 -3.52 2.80 1.77
CA LEU A 62 -3.94 4.02 2.47
C LEU A 62 -5.42 3.98 2.85
N PHE A 63 -6.28 3.45 1.97
CA PHE A 63 -7.70 3.27 2.25
C PHE A 63 -7.94 2.33 3.44
N LEU A 64 -7.26 1.18 3.48
CA LEU A 64 -7.35 0.24 4.60
C LEU A 64 -6.84 0.87 5.91
N LEU A 65 -5.75 1.64 5.85
CA LEU A 65 -5.20 2.36 7.01
C LEU A 65 -6.19 3.40 7.54
N GLY A 66 -6.77 4.21 6.65
CA GLY A 66 -7.79 5.20 6.99
C GLY A 66 -9.04 4.56 7.60
N GLY A 67 -9.53 3.47 6.99
CA GLY A 67 -10.67 2.71 7.51
C GLY A 67 -10.41 2.13 8.89
N LEU A 68 -9.22 1.58 9.13
CA LEU A 68 -8.82 1.05 10.43
C LEU A 68 -8.76 2.15 11.49
N LEU A 69 -8.11 3.29 11.20
CA LEU A 69 -8.04 4.43 12.11
C LEU A 69 -9.44 4.99 12.42
N PHE A 70 -10.32 5.07 11.42
CA PHE A 70 -11.71 5.49 11.59
C PHE A 70 -12.50 4.53 12.48
N ALA A 71 -12.40 3.22 12.24
CA ALA A 71 -13.07 2.20 13.06
C ALA A 71 -12.60 2.26 14.53
N VAL A 72 -11.30 2.45 14.75
CA VAL A 72 -10.72 2.62 16.08
C VAL A 72 -11.28 3.87 16.75
N ARG A 73 -11.28 5.03 16.07
CA ARG A 73 -11.86 6.28 16.59
C ARG A 73 -13.33 6.13 16.97
N ARG A 74 -14.15 5.53 16.08
CA ARG A 74 -15.59 5.34 16.30
C ARG A 74 -15.86 4.47 17.53
N ARG A 75 -15.08 3.41 17.73
CA ARG A 75 -15.20 2.54 18.90
C ARG A 75 -14.82 3.25 20.20
N PHE A 76 -13.92 4.22 20.16
CA PHE A 76 -13.60 5.05 21.33
C PHE A 76 -14.72 6.02 21.69
N GLN A 77 -15.29 6.71 20.71
CA GLN A 77 -16.41 7.63 20.96
C GLN A 77 -17.61 6.89 21.57
N ALA A 78 -17.99 5.74 20.98
CA ALA A 78 -19.07 4.92 21.49
C ALA A 78 -18.84 4.37 22.92
N GLY A 79 -17.58 4.26 23.36
CA GLY A 79 -17.25 3.88 24.73
C GLY A 79 -17.34 5.05 25.73
N LEU A 80 -17.07 6.27 25.28
CA LEU A 80 -17.22 7.49 26.10
C LEU A 80 -18.69 7.91 26.23
N ASP A 81 -19.50 7.64 25.21
CA ASP A 81 -20.94 7.97 25.22
C ASP A 81 -21.76 6.97 26.06
N ALA A 82 -21.15 5.88 26.52
CA ALA A 82 -21.80 4.82 27.30
C ALA A 82 -21.53 4.91 28.81
N ASP A 83 -20.65 5.82 29.24
CA ASP A 83 -20.33 6.16 30.63
C ASP A 83 -21.02 7.48 31.03
#